data_AF-I1DX67-F1
#
_entry.id   AF-I1DX67-F1
#
_cell.length_a   1.000
_cell.length_b   1.000
_cell.length_c   1.000
_cell.angle_alpha   90.00
_cell.angle_beta   90.00
_cell.angle_gamma   90.00
#
_symmetry.space_group_name_H-M   'P 1'
#
loop_
_entity.id
_entity.type
_entity.pdbx_description
1 polymer ?
#
loop_
_entity_poly.entity_id
_entity_poly.type
_entity_poly.pdbx_seq_one_letter_code
_entity_poly.pdbx_strand_id
1 'polypeptide(L)'
;MVLIFVSLILLLNLMALLMFRRLHLLRSISQIQAEVELEMHSRAHQLLVRRDQLEVGLVKETAEADEQWKGDLAEYMEEYEQEALLRARQRLNRV
;
A
#
# COMPACT_ATOMS: atom_id res chain seq x y z
N MET A 1 -8.57 18.02 47.73
CA MET A 1 -7.53 16.98 47.50
C MET A 1 -8.07 15.78 46.73
N VAL A 2 -9.03 15.00 47.27
CA VAL A 2 -9.56 13.81 46.58
C VAL A 2 -10.15 14.11 45.20
N LEU A 3 -10.94 15.18 45.06
CA LEU A 3 -11.51 15.60 43.76
C LEU A 3 -10.45 15.95 42.70
N ILE A 4 -9.30 16.48 43.14
CA ILE A 4 -8.18 16.82 42.25
C ILE A 4 -7.51 15.54 41.75
N PHE A 5 -7.31 14.55 42.62
CA PHE A 5 -6.78 13.25 42.21
C PHE A 5 -7.73 12.51 41.26
N VAL A 6 -9.04 12.55 41.54
CA VAL A 6 -10.06 11.93 40.69
C VAL A 6 -10.10 12.58 39.30
N SER A 7 -10.04 13.92 39.21
CA SER A 7 -10.02 14.61 37.92
C SER A 7 -8.74 14.31 37.12
N LEU A 8 -7.59 14.21 37.79
CA LEU A 8 -6.31 13.91 37.17
C LEU A 8 -6.27 12.48 36.62
N ILE A 9 -6.83 11.52 37.36
CA ILE A 9 -6.98 10.12 36.90
C ILE A 9 -7.92 10.04 35.68
N LEU A 10 -9.04 10.77 35.69
CA LEU A 10 -9.96 10.82 34.55
C LEU A 10 -9.28 11.41 33.32
N LEU A 11 -8.51 12.49 33.48
CA LEU A 11 -7.79 13.14 32.39
C LEU A 11 -6.73 12.19 31.77
N LEU A 12 -5.98 11.47 32.61
CA LEU A 12 -5.00 10.49 32.16
C LEU A 12 -5.66 9.34 31.39
N ASN A 13 -6.78 8.80 31.88
CA ASN A 13 -7.52 7.75 31.19
C ASN A 13 -8.09 8.24 29.85
N LEU A 14 -8.60 9.46 29.79
CA LEU A 14 -9.08 10.06 28.56
C LEU A 14 -7.95 10.20 27.53
N MET A 15 -6.78 10.71 27.96
CA MET A 15 -5.60 10.80 27.11
C MET A 15 -5.12 9.44 26.60
N ALA A 16 -5.08 8.43 27.48
CA ALA A 16 -4.71 7.07 27.11
C ALA A 16 -5.67 6.48 26.06
N LEU A 17 -6.97 6.71 26.21
CA LEU A 17 -7.98 6.27 25.25
C LEU A 17 -7.80 6.95 23.88
N LEU A 18 -7.55 8.27 23.87
CA LEU A 18 -7.32 9.03 22.64
C LEU A 18 -6.05 8.57 21.91
N MET A 19 -4.96 8.35 22.64
CA MET A 19 -3.71 7.80 22.11
C MET A 19 -3.92 6.40 21.54
N PHE A 20 -4.61 5.52 22.27
CA PHE A 20 -4.90 4.16 21.83
C PHE A 20 -5.68 4.16 20.51
N ARG A 21 -6.72 4.99 20.39
CA ARG A 21 -7.48 5.13 19.15
C ARG A 21 -6.61 5.63 17.99
N ARG A 22 -5.77 6.64 18.21
CA ARG A 22 -4.87 7.14 17.17
C ARG A 22 -3.85 6.09 16.72
N LEU A 23 -3.23 5.38 17.65
CA LEU A 23 -2.27 4.32 17.35
C LEU A 23 -2.93 3.17 16.58
N HIS A 24 -4.15 2.79 16.95
CA HIS A 24 -4.88 1.75 16.24
C HIS A 24 -5.20 2.14 14.79
N LEU A 25 -5.63 3.39 14.55
CA LEU A 25 -5.89 3.89 13.20
C LEU A 25 -4.60 3.98 12.36
N LEU A 26 -3.48 4.39 12.96
CA LEU A 26 -2.19 4.41 12.27
C LEU A 26 -1.72 3.00 11.88
N ARG A 27 -1.97 2.02 12.76
CA ARG A 27 -1.65 0.61 12.50
C ARG A 27 -2.46 0.06 11.33
N SER A 28 -3.76 0.34 11.24
CA SER A 28 -4.57 -0.15 10.11
C SER A 28 -4.14 0.48 8.79
N ILE A 29 -3.78 1.77 8.77
CA ILE A 29 -3.25 2.43 7.56
C ILE A 29 -1.92 1.81 7.13
N SER A 30 -1.04 1.51 8.09
CA SER A 30 0.25 0.86 7.81
C SER A 30 0.08 -0.55 7.24
N GLN A 31 -0.93 -1.29 7.69
CA GLN A 31 -1.19 -2.64 7.19
C GLN A 31 -1.71 -2.63 5.76
N ILE A 32 -2.67 -1.73 5.46
CA ILE A 32 -3.20 -1.57 4.10
C ILE A 32 -2.08 -1.20 3.12
N GLN A 33 -1.17 -0.29 3.51
CA GLN A 33 -0.02 0.08 2.68
C GLN A 33 0.90 -1.11 2.40
N ALA A 34 1.15 -1.97 3.39
CA ALA A 34 1.99 -3.15 3.24
C ALA A 34 1.35 -4.22 2.34
N GLU A 35 0.04 -4.42 2.44
CA GLU A 35 -0.71 -5.35 1.60
C GLU A 35 -0.71 -4.90 0.13
N VAL A 36 -0.92 -3.61 -0.13
CA VAL A 36 -0.88 -3.03 -1.48
C VAL A 36 0.51 -3.13 -2.09
N GLU A 37 1.57 -2.83 -1.34
CA GLU A 37 2.95 -2.97 -1.82
C GLU A 37 3.28 -4.43 -2.18
N LEU A 38 2.76 -5.38 -1.41
CA LEU A 38 2.92 -6.80 -1.68
C LEU A 38 2.14 -7.25 -2.92
N GLU A 39 0.92 -6.74 -3.13
CA GLU A 39 0.16 -6.98 -4.36
C GLU A 39 0.89 -6.44 -5.59
N MET A 40 1.38 -5.19 -5.54
CA MET A 40 2.13 -4.59 -6.64
C MET A 40 3.41 -5.36 -6.96
N HIS A 41 4.15 -5.81 -5.95
CA HIS A 41 5.30 -6.69 -6.17
C HIS A 41 4.92 -8.03 -6.79
N SER A 42 3.80 -8.62 -6.40
CA SER A 42 3.34 -9.88 -6.98
C SER A 42 2.96 -9.73 -8.45
N ARG A 43 2.28 -8.63 -8.84
CA ARG A 43 1.94 -8.32 -10.23
C ARG A 43 3.19 -8.06 -11.07
N ALA A 44 4.14 -7.28 -10.56
CA ALA A 44 5.42 -7.05 -11.24
C ALA A 44 6.15 -8.37 -11.53
N HIS A 45 6.16 -9.28 -10.54
CA HIS A 45 6.79 -10.58 -10.71
C HIS A 45 6.08 -11.42 -11.80
N GLN A 46 4.75 -11.43 -11.82
CA GLN A 46 3.99 -12.14 -12.86
C GLN A 46 4.25 -11.58 -14.26
N LEU A 47 4.35 -10.25 -14.41
CA LEU A 47 4.71 -9.60 -15.67
C LEU A 47 6.11 -9.99 -16.15
N LEU A 48 7.08 -10.06 -15.23
CA LEU A 48 8.44 -10.52 -15.56
C LEU A 48 8.45 -11.99 -15.98
N VAL A 49 7.75 -12.87 -15.27
CA VAL A 49 7.65 -14.29 -15.65
C VAL A 49 6.98 -14.47 -17.02
N ARG A 50 5.91 -13.70 -17.31
CA ARG A 50 5.30 -13.70 -18.65
C ARG A 50 6.28 -13.21 -19.71
N ARG A 51 7.09 -12.20 -19.41
CA ARG A 51 8.12 -11.71 -20.33
C ARG A 51 9.13 -12.80 -20.67
N ASP A 52 9.66 -13.48 -19.66
CA ASP A 52 10.61 -14.57 -19.84
C ASP A 52 10.01 -15.72 -20.67
N GLN A 53 8.74 -16.05 -20.46
CA GLN A 53 8.03 -17.08 -21.25
C GLN A 53 7.87 -16.69 -22.73
N LEU A 54 7.64 -15.40 -23.02
CA LEU A 54 7.57 -14.88 -24.38
C LEU A 54 8.95 -14.87 -25.05
N GLU A 55 10.00 -14.49 -24.34
CA GLU A 55 11.38 -14.44 -24.86
C GLU A 55 11.95 -15.82 -25.16
N VAL A 56 11.60 -16.84 -24.37
CA VAL A 56 12.00 -18.24 -24.60
C VAL A 56 11.22 -18.88 -25.76
N GLY A 57 10.25 -18.16 -26.36
CA GLY A 57 9.48 -18.66 -27.52
C GLY A 57 8.55 -19.82 -27.18
N LEU A 58 8.18 -19.99 -25.90
CA LEU A 58 7.24 -21.01 -25.45
C LEU A 58 5.81 -20.76 -25.95
N VAL A 59 5.49 -19.55 -26.40
CA VAL A 59 4.18 -19.12 -26.89
C VAL A 59 4.18 -19.09 -28.42
N LYS A 60 3.25 -19.79 -29.06
CA LYS A 60 3.15 -19.90 -30.54
C LYS A 60 2.68 -18.61 -31.24
N GLU A 61 2.03 -17.70 -30.50
CA GLU A 61 1.53 -16.40 -30.98
C GLU A 61 2.31 -15.26 -30.31
N THR A 62 3.59 -15.13 -30.67
CA THR A 62 4.53 -14.21 -30.00
C THR A 62 4.22 -12.73 -30.21
N ALA A 63 3.59 -12.35 -31.32
CA ALA A 63 3.36 -10.95 -31.65
C ALA A 63 2.17 -10.36 -30.87
N GLU A 64 1.02 -11.03 -30.88
CA GLU A 64 -0.17 -10.59 -30.14
C GLU A 64 0.05 -10.66 -28.62
N ALA A 65 0.72 -11.70 -28.14
CA ALA A 65 1.03 -11.85 -26.72
C ALA A 65 2.08 -10.83 -26.24
N ASP A 66 3.00 -10.37 -27.10
CA ASP A 66 3.94 -9.29 -26.79
C ASP A 66 3.26 -7.92 -26.74
N GLU A 67 2.32 -7.64 -27.66
CA GLU A 67 1.50 -6.42 -27.60
C GLU A 67 0.61 -6.40 -26.36
N GLN A 68 -0.01 -7.52 -26.01
CA GLN A 68 -0.82 -7.63 -24.81
C GLN A 68 0.01 -7.47 -23.54
N TRP A 69 1.21 -8.07 -23.48
CA TRP A 69 2.14 -7.87 -22.37
C TRP A 69 2.58 -6.41 -22.21
N LYS A 70 2.81 -5.69 -23.32
CA LYS A 70 3.10 -4.25 -23.29
C LYS A 70 1.92 -3.43 -22.76
N GLY A 71 0.70 -3.80 -23.12
CA GLY A 71 -0.53 -3.21 -22.58
C GLY A 71 -0.64 -3.42 -21.07
N ASP A 72 -0.54 -4.67 -20.61
CA ASP A 72 -0.58 -5.03 -19.19
C ASP A 72 0.52 -4.31 -18.38
N LEU A 73 1.71 -4.15 -18.96
CA LEU A 73 2.81 -3.41 -18.36
C LEU A 73 2.51 -1.91 -18.25
N ALA A 74 1.92 -1.31 -19.29
CA ALA A 74 1.57 0.11 -19.29
C ALA A 74 0.51 0.41 -18.21
N GLU A 75 -0.51 -0.44 -18.10
CA GLU A 75 -1.54 -0.33 -17.06
C GLU A 75 -0.92 -0.48 -15.66
N TYR A 76 -0.06 -1.48 -15.45
CA TYR A 76 0.67 -1.63 -14.19
C TYR A 76 1.52 -0.41 -13.83
N MET A 77 2.22 0.18 -14.80
CA MET A 77 3.05 1.37 -14.57
C MET A 77 2.21 2.58 -14.20
N GLU A 78 1.04 2.76 -14.84
CA GLU A 78 0.10 3.83 -14.49
C GLU A 78 -0.43 3.68 -13.06
N GLU A 79 -0.89 2.47 -12.69
CA GLU A 79 -1.35 2.18 -11.33
C GLU A 79 -0.24 2.43 -10.29
N TYR A 80 0.99 1.99 -10.59
CA TYR A 80 2.14 2.17 -9.69
C TYR A 80 2.46 3.66 -9.46
N GLU A 81 2.43 4.49 -10.51
CA GLU A 81 2.65 5.93 -10.38
C GLU A 81 1.54 6.61 -9.58
N GLN A 82 0.28 6.24 -9.81
CA GLN A 82 -0.85 6.77 -9.04
C GLN A 82 -0.72 6.43 -7.55
N GLU A 83 -0.34 5.21 -7.21
CA GLU A 83 -0.10 4.82 -5.82
C GLU A 83 1.12 5.50 -5.20
N ALA A 84 2.19 5.71 -5.96
CA ALA A 84 3.35 6.47 -5.51
C ALA A 84 2.97 7.93 -5.18
N LEU A 85 2.13 8.56 -6.00
CA LEU A 85 1.57 9.88 -5.76
C LEU A 85 0.68 9.92 -4.52
N LEU A 86 -0.19 8.91 -4.33
CA LEU A 86 -1.01 8.78 -3.12
C LEU A 86 -0.14 8.64 -1.86
N ARG A 87 0.92 7.83 -1.90
CA ARG A 87 1.90 7.70 -0.81
C ARG A 87 2.64 9.01 -0.53
N ALA A 88 3.02 9.76 -1.58
CA ALA A 88 3.64 11.08 -1.44
C ALA A 88 2.68 12.08 -0.79
N ARG A 89 1.42 12.13 -1.23
CA ARG A 89 0.38 13.00 -0.66
C ARG A 89 0.05 12.67 0.79
N GLN A 90 -0.03 11.38 1.13
CA GLN A 90 -0.25 10.94 2.51
C GLN A 90 0.92 11.30 3.43
N ARG A 91 2.17 11.25 2.95
CA ARG A 91 3.34 11.72 3.70
C ARG A 91 3.29 13.23 3.95
N LEU A 92 2.93 14.02 2.94
CA LEU A 92 2.77 15.48 3.07
C LEU A 92 1.66 15.88 4.04
N ASN A 93 0.56 15.12 4.13
CA ASN A 93 -0.52 15.38 5.08
C ASN A 93 -0.23 14.89 6.52
N ARG A 94 0.84 14.11 6.74
CA ARG A 94 1.24 13.61 8.07
C ARG A 94 2.29 14.51 8.77
N VAL A 95 2.99 15.37 8.02
CA VAL A 95 3.96 16.38 8.53
C VAL A 95 3.23 17.68 8.79
#